data_AF-A0A5B7BFD4-F1
#
_entry.id   AF-A0A5B7BFD4-F1
#
_cell.length_a   1.000
_cell.length_b   1.000
_cell.length_c   1.000
_cell.angle_alpha   90.00
_cell.angle_beta   90.00
_cell.angle_gamma   90.00
#
_symmetry.space_group_name_H-M   'P 1'
#
loop_
_entity.id
_entity.type
_entity.pdbx_description
1 polymer ?
#
loop_
_entity_poly.entity_id
_entity_poly.type
_entity_poly.pdbx_seq_one_letter_code
_entity_poly.pdbx_strand_id
1 'polypeptide(L)'
;MLSCLVTCFAGGMRSSPYHEQVLTLISFSGELQEWPEEEYPPYANGPGYVVSSDIAHYIVSEFEKHKLRLFKMEDVSMGMWVEQFNSSKPVEYLHSMKFCQFGCIEDYYTAHYQSPRQMICLWDKLQLHGKPQCCNMR
;
A
#
# COMPACT_ATOMS: atom_id res chain seq x y z
N MET A 1 -20.58 13.04 -10.10
CA MET A 1 -20.28 11.85 -9.30
C MET A 1 -18.89 11.39 -9.69
N LEU A 2 -17.85 11.84 -8.99
CA LEU A 2 -16.52 11.25 -9.15
C LEU A 2 -16.49 10.01 -8.24
N SER A 3 -16.35 8.84 -8.85
CA SER A 3 -16.03 7.59 -8.17
C SER A 3 -14.77 7.78 -7.33
N CYS A 4 -14.81 7.33 -6.08
CA CYS A 4 -13.62 7.25 -5.22
C CYS A 4 -12.72 6.15 -5.75
N LEU A 5 -11.63 6.53 -6.40
CA LEU A 5 -10.70 5.58 -6.98
C LEU A 5 -9.49 5.44 -6.05
N VAL A 6 -9.31 4.27 -5.44
CA VAL A 6 -8.00 3.83 -4.95
C VAL A 6 -7.29 3.18 -6.14
N THR A 7 -6.32 3.90 -6.71
CA THR A 7 -5.55 3.41 -7.86
C THR A 7 -4.33 2.63 -7.37
N CYS A 8 -4.48 1.32 -7.47
CA CYS A 8 -3.56 0.21 -7.35
C CYS A 8 -2.29 0.17 -6.49
N PHE A 9 -2.24 -1.01 -5.86
CA PHE A 9 -1.32 -1.77 -5.06
C PHE A 9 -0.19 -2.38 -5.90
N ALA A 10 1.02 -2.36 -5.37
CA ALA A 10 2.07 -3.26 -5.85
C ALA A 10 1.96 -4.64 -5.17
N GLY A 11 0.96 -5.43 -5.58
CA GLY A 11 0.65 -6.75 -5.02
C GLY A 11 -0.86 -6.93 -4.90
N GLY A 12 -1.39 -8.14 -5.12
CA GLY A 12 -2.83 -8.40 -4.92
C GLY A 12 -3.32 -7.89 -3.56
N MET A 13 -4.58 -7.44 -3.46
CA MET A 13 -5.22 -7.23 -2.16
C MET A 13 -5.00 -8.50 -1.32
N ARG A 14 -4.35 -8.34 -0.17
CA ARG A 14 -4.17 -9.45 0.76
C ARG A 14 -5.26 -9.36 1.82
N SER A 15 -6.14 -10.34 1.86
CA SER A 15 -6.72 -10.82 3.11
C SER A 15 -5.88 -12.03 3.47
N SER A 16 -5.01 -11.91 4.46
CA SER A 16 -4.10 -12.99 4.83
C SER A 16 -4.37 -13.36 6.27
N PRO A 17 -4.59 -14.66 6.57
CA PRO A 17 -4.40 -15.17 7.91
C PRO A 17 -2.88 -15.17 8.15
N TYR A 18 -2.30 -14.05 8.58
CA TYR A 18 -0.89 -13.99 9.03
C TYR A 18 -0.74 -14.70 10.39
N HIS A 19 -1.19 -15.94 10.47
CA HIS A 19 -0.79 -16.85 11.53
C HIS A 19 0.47 -17.56 11.01
N GLU A 20 1.64 -17.25 11.60
CA GLU A 20 2.60 -18.25 12.12
C GLU A 20 4.07 -17.78 12.14
N GLN A 21 4.54 -16.86 11.27
CA GLN A 21 6.00 -16.63 11.17
C GLN A 21 6.55 -15.34 11.82
N VAL A 22 5.74 -14.29 12.00
CA VAL A 22 6.18 -13.07 12.71
C VAL A 22 5.83 -13.15 14.21
N LEU A 23 4.82 -13.95 14.56
CA LEU A 23 4.32 -14.06 15.93
C LEU A 23 5.30 -14.78 16.88
N THR A 24 6.13 -15.72 16.40
CA THR A 24 7.05 -16.46 17.29
C THR A 24 8.13 -15.59 17.92
N LEU A 25 8.52 -14.48 17.27
CA LEU A 25 9.51 -13.55 17.80
C LEU A 25 8.92 -12.57 18.83
N ILE A 26 7.61 -12.30 18.75
CA ILE A 26 6.92 -11.35 19.63
C ILE A 26 6.22 -12.09 20.80
N SER A 27 5.91 -13.37 20.65
CA SER A 27 5.24 -14.19 21.67
C SER A 27 6.10 -14.50 22.90
N PHE A 28 7.38 -14.13 22.94
CA PHE A 28 8.19 -14.27 24.16
C PHE A 28 7.88 -13.19 25.21
N SER A 29 7.05 -12.18 24.89
CA SER A 29 6.69 -11.09 25.82
C SER A 29 5.22 -11.05 26.25
N GLY A 30 4.43 -12.11 26.04
CA GLY A 30 3.16 -12.33 26.77
C GLY A 30 2.07 -11.25 26.65
N GLU A 31 2.03 -10.48 25.56
CA GLU A 31 1.00 -9.44 25.36
C GLU A 31 -0.14 -9.92 24.44
N LEU A 32 -1.33 -9.35 24.66
CA LEU A 32 -2.62 -9.66 24.04
C LEU A 32 -2.54 -9.85 22.52
N GLN A 33 -3.44 -10.71 22.00
CA GLN A 33 -3.72 -10.84 20.57
C GLN A 33 -3.95 -9.45 19.94
N GLU A 34 -3.06 -9.04 19.03
CA GLU A 34 -3.04 -7.70 18.42
C GLU A 34 -4.28 -7.46 17.52
N TRP A 35 -4.83 -8.51 16.92
CA TRP A 35 -6.02 -8.45 16.06
C TRP A 35 -6.97 -9.62 16.39
N PRO A 36 -8.20 -9.34 16.85
CA PRO A 36 -9.09 -10.39 17.34
C PRO A 36 -9.69 -11.26 16.23
N GLU A 37 -9.80 -10.75 15.01
CA GLU A 37 -10.31 -11.49 13.86
C GLU A 37 -9.24 -12.38 13.20
N GLU A 38 -9.68 -13.39 12.45
CA GLU A 38 -8.78 -14.35 11.77
C GLU A 38 -8.04 -13.73 10.57
N GLU A 39 -8.63 -12.72 9.93
CA GLU A 39 -8.09 -12.05 8.74
C GLU A 39 -8.09 -10.54 8.89
N TYR A 40 -7.06 -9.89 8.35
CA TYR A 40 -7.03 -8.45 8.18
C TYR A 40 -7.95 -8.01 7.03
N PRO A 41 -8.51 -6.78 7.09
CA PRO A 41 -9.24 -6.24 5.95
C PRO A 41 -8.30 -6.09 4.74
N PRO A 42 -8.85 -6.03 3.52
CA PRO A 42 -8.06 -5.85 2.32
C PRO A 42 -7.14 -4.62 2.41
N TYR A 43 -5.84 -4.82 2.24
CA TYR A 43 -4.85 -3.74 2.37
C TYR A 43 -3.78 -3.76 1.29
N ALA A 44 -3.15 -2.60 1.09
CA ALA A 44 -2.16 -2.37 0.04
C ALA A 44 -0.74 -2.66 0.50
N ASN A 45 -0.27 -3.87 0.24
CA ASN A 45 1.12 -4.24 0.46
C ASN A 45 1.94 -3.94 -0.80
N GLY A 46 2.98 -3.10 -0.69
CA GLY A 46 3.95 -2.87 -1.75
C GLY A 46 4.68 -1.52 -1.66
N PRO A 47 5.56 -1.18 -2.62
CA PRO A 47 6.28 0.12 -2.69
C PRO A 47 5.42 1.39 -2.67
N GLY A 48 4.11 1.29 -2.88
CA GLY A 48 3.23 2.44 -2.88
C GLY A 48 1.84 2.14 -3.43
N TYR A 49 0.94 3.07 -3.20
CA TYR A 49 -0.45 3.09 -3.66
C TYR A 49 -0.93 4.54 -3.81
N VAL A 50 -1.99 4.76 -4.58
CA VAL A 50 -2.63 6.07 -4.74
C VAL A 50 -4.04 6.03 -4.18
N VAL A 51 -4.36 6.97 -3.30
CA VAL A 51 -5.71 7.16 -2.75
C VAL A 51 -6.32 8.46 -3.28
N SER A 52 -7.65 8.48 -3.42
CA SER A 52 -8.38 9.68 -3.76
C SER A 52 -8.37 10.71 -2.61
N SER A 53 -8.52 11.98 -2.96
CA SER A 53 -8.43 13.09 -2.00
C SER A 53 -9.50 13.03 -0.91
N ASP A 54 -10.68 12.51 -1.19
CA ASP A 54 -11.75 12.32 -0.21
C ASP A 54 -11.44 11.26 0.84
N ILE A 55 -10.78 10.16 0.46
CA ILE A 55 -10.25 9.16 1.40
C ILE A 55 -9.19 9.82 2.30
N ALA A 56 -8.26 10.58 1.72
CA ALA A 56 -7.24 11.28 2.50
C ALA A 56 -7.86 12.28 3.49
N HIS A 57 -8.84 13.07 3.07
CA HIS A 57 -9.56 13.99 3.94
C HIS A 57 -10.32 13.28 5.06
N TYR A 58 -10.99 12.17 4.75
CA TYR A 58 -11.66 11.36 5.74
C TYR A 58 -10.67 10.86 6.80
N ILE A 59 -9.55 10.26 6.36
CA ILE A 59 -8.52 9.71 7.25
C ILE A 59 -8.01 10.78 8.20
N VAL A 60 -7.58 11.94 7.69
CA VAL A 60 -7.09 13.04 8.54
C VAL A 60 -8.17 13.46 9.55
N SER A 61 -9.41 13.65 9.10
CA SER A 61 -10.50 14.15 9.95
C SER A 61 -10.91 13.16 11.06
N GLU A 62 -10.92 11.86 10.81
CA GLU A 62 -11.28 10.85 11.81
C GLU A 62 -10.08 10.44 12.68
N PHE A 63 -8.86 10.57 12.16
CA PHE A 63 -7.62 10.42 12.92
C PHE A 63 -7.50 11.48 14.01
N GLU A 64 -7.72 12.76 13.68
CA GLU A 64 -7.73 13.87 14.65
C GLU A 64 -8.80 13.68 15.74
N LYS A 65 -9.92 13.03 15.40
CA LYS A 65 -10.99 12.67 16.35
C LYS A 65 -10.69 11.40 17.14
N HIS A 66 -9.52 10.79 16.97
CA HIS A 66 -9.10 9.54 17.64
C HIS A 66 -10.05 8.36 17.39
N LYS A 67 -10.68 8.32 16.22
CA LYS A 67 -11.62 7.25 15.84
C LYS A 67 -11.00 6.16 14.97
N LEU A 68 -9.80 6.41 14.46
CA LEU A 68 -9.07 5.45 13.63
C LEU A 68 -8.07 4.68 14.49
N ARG A 69 -8.11 3.36 14.39
CA ARG A 69 -7.17 2.47 15.09
C ARG A 69 -5.84 2.43 14.33
N LEU A 70 -4.73 2.64 15.04
CA LEU A 70 -3.39 2.41 14.51
C LEU A 70 -3.00 0.94 14.69
N PHE A 71 -2.30 0.41 13.70
CA PHE A 71 -1.72 -0.94 13.69
C PHE A 71 -0.21 -0.83 13.44
N LYS A 72 0.57 -1.80 13.94
CA LYS A 72 2.04 -1.77 13.81
C LYS A 72 2.51 -1.72 12.34
N MET A 73 1.75 -2.35 11.45
CA MET A 73 1.93 -2.22 10.00
C MET A 73 1.08 -1.07 9.46
N GLU A 74 1.74 -0.05 8.92
CA GLU A 74 1.11 1.14 8.34
C GLU A 74 0.15 0.80 7.19
N ASP A 75 0.53 -0.13 6.31
CA ASP A 75 -0.31 -0.58 5.19
C ASP A 75 -1.61 -1.22 5.68
N VAL A 76 -1.54 -1.99 6.78
CA VAL A 76 -2.73 -2.60 7.40
C VAL A 76 -3.61 -1.53 8.03
N SER A 77 -3.01 -0.54 8.71
CA SER A 77 -3.76 0.61 9.25
C SER A 77 -4.52 1.33 8.14
N MET A 78 -3.85 1.59 7.02
CA MET A 78 -4.46 2.22 5.86
C MET A 78 -5.62 1.38 5.27
N GLY A 79 -5.45 0.07 5.15
CA GLY A 79 -6.53 -0.83 4.73
C GLY A 79 -7.76 -0.77 5.66
N MET A 80 -7.53 -0.79 6.98
CA MET A 80 -8.61 -0.66 7.97
C MET A 80 -9.36 0.66 7.85
N TRP A 81 -8.66 1.78 7.62
CA TRP A 81 -9.29 3.09 7.50
C TRP A 81 -10.09 3.25 6.21
N VAL A 82 -9.56 2.71 5.11
CA VAL A 82 -10.26 2.69 3.81
C VAL A 82 -11.50 1.80 3.89
N GLU A 83 -11.43 0.66 4.58
CA GLU A 83 -12.58 -0.21 4.80
C GLU A 83 -13.67 0.50 5.63
N GLN A 84 -13.27 1.24 6.66
CA GLN A 84 -14.22 2.06 7.42
C GLN A 84 -14.86 3.16 6.54
N PHE A 85 -14.09 3.81 5.67
CA PHE A 85 -14.62 4.80 4.72
C PHE A 85 -15.59 4.16 3.71
N ASN A 86 -15.28 2.95 3.23
CA ASN A 86 -16.08 2.20 2.26
C ASN A 86 -17.51 1.93 2.76
N SER A 87 -17.69 1.81 4.09
CA SER A 87 -19.02 1.69 4.70
C SER A 87 -19.91 2.93 4.51
N SER A 88 -19.30 4.10 4.30
CA SER A 88 -20.00 5.37 4.10
C SER A 88 -20.13 5.76 2.63
N LYS A 89 -19.10 5.47 1.83
CA LYS A 89 -19.05 5.79 0.40
C LYS A 89 -18.31 4.67 -0.34
N PRO A 90 -18.89 4.08 -1.40
CA PRO A 90 -18.26 2.98 -2.11
C PRO A 90 -16.86 3.34 -2.63
N VAL A 91 -15.89 2.50 -2.30
CA VAL A 91 -14.50 2.58 -2.76
C VAL A 91 -14.28 1.61 -3.90
N GLU A 92 -13.74 2.10 -5.01
CA GLU A 92 -13.28 1.27 -6.10
C GLU A 92 -11.78 1.00 -5.97
N TYR A 93 -11.42 -0.27 -6.01
CA TYR A 93 -10.04 -0.72 -5.93
C TYR A 93 -9.57 -1.15 -7.32
N LEU A 94 -8.56 -0.47 -7.86
CA LEU A 94 -7.99 -0.85 -9.15
C LEU A 94 -6.72 -1.69 -8.96
N HIS A 95 -6.58 -2.70 -9.81
CA HIS A 95 -5.46 -3.56 -10.25
C HIS A 95 -4.47 -3.03 -11.31
N SER A 96 -3.15 -2.98 -11.12
CA SER A 96 -2.18 -2.74 -12.20
C SER A 96 -0.80 -3.29 -11.88
N MET A 97 -0.30 -4.16 -12.76
CA MET A 97 1.06 -4.70 -12.68
C MET A 97 2.16 -3.63 -12.80
N LYS A 98 1.81 -2.42 -13.27
CA LYS A 98 2.71 -1.27 -13.36
C LYS A 98 3.17 -0.77 -11.99
N PHE A 99 2.45 -1.09 -10.93
CA PHE A 99 2.95 -0.95 -9.56
C PHE A 99 3.80 -2.18 -9.24
N CYS A 100 5.09 -2.17 -9.58
CA CYS A 100 5.92 -3.37 -9.47
C CYS A 100 6.45 -3.58 -8.05
N GLN A 101 6.12 -4.72 -7.41
CA GLN A 101 6.58 -5.04 -6.06
C GLN A 101 8.02 -5.57 -5.98
N PHE A 102 8.54 -6.15 -7.07
CA PHE A 102 9.77 -6.96 -7.06
C PHE A 102 10.83 -6.44 -8.03
N GLY A 103 11.12 -5.14 -7.97
CA GLY A 103 12.13 -4.52 -8.83
C GLY A 103 11.52 -3.52 -9.79
N CYS A 104 11.78 -3.69 -11.09
CA CYS A 104 11.34 -2.79 -12.13
C CYS A 104 10.84 -3.57 -13.35
N ILE A 105 9.73 -3.12 -13.95
CA ILE A 105 9.24 -3.57 -15.26
C ILE A 105 9.10 -2.36 -16.18
N GLU A 106 9.17 -2.55 -17.50
CA GLU A 106 8.99 -1.43 -18.44
C GLU A 106 7.59 -0.79 -18.31
N ASP A 107 7.49 0.52 -18.60
CA ASP A 107 6.27 1.32 -18.47
C ASP A 107 5.63 1.29 -17.05
N TYR A 108 6.46 1.16 -16.01
CA TYR A 108 6.05 1.15 -14.61
C TYR A 108 5.46 2.49 -14.11
N TYR A 109 4.62 2.42 -13.09
CA TYR A 109 4.25 3.55 -12.24
C TYR A 109 5.15 3.63 -11.01
N THR A 110 5.47 2.48 -10.40
CA THR A 110 6.43 2.38 -9.30
C THR A 110 7.47 1.30 -9.58
N ALA A 111 8.73 1.58 -9.25
CA ALA A 111 9.82 0.61 -9.26
C ALA A 111 10.36 0.44 -7.82
N HIS A 112 10.35 -0.79 -7.32
CA HIS A 112 10.80 -1.14 -5.98
C HIS A 112 12.27 -1.59 -5.98
N TYR A 113 12.93 -1.59 -4.82
CA TYR A 113 14.34 -1.99 -4.65
C TYR A 113 15.34 -1.24 -5.55
N GLN A 114 15.14 0.06 -5.76
CA GLN A 114 16.04 0.89 -6.56
C GLN A 114 17.07 1.60 -5.68
N SER A 115 18.34 1.51 -6.05
CA SER A 115 19.40 2.31 -5.42
C SER A 115 19.31 3.79 -5.82
N PRO A 116 19.92 4.71 -5.06
CA PRO A 116 19.92 6.14 -5.42
C PRO A 116 20.44 6.42 -6.83
N ARG A 117 21.47 5.69 -7.29
CA ARG A 117 22.00 5.82 -8.66
C ARG A 117 21.01 5.33 -9.71
N GLN A 118 20.27 4.26 -9.42
CA GLN A 118 19.21 3.78 -10.30
C GLN A 118 18.07 4.81 -10.38
N MET A 119 17.65 5.41 -9.25
CA MET A 119 16.59 6.44 -9.28
C MET A 119 16.93 7.62 -10.21
N ILE A 120 18.20 8.06 -10.23
CA ILE A 120 18.65 9.09 -11.17
C ILE A 120 18.56 8.59 -12.62
N CYS A 121 19.07 7.39 -12.90
CA CYS A 121 18.99 6.79 -14.24
C CYS A 121 17.53 6.62 -14.71
N LEU A 122 16.63 6.19 -13.83
CA LEU A 122 15.21 6.01 -14.10
C LEU A 122 14.57 7.35 -14.49
N TRP A 123 14.90 8.41 -13.74
CA TRP A 123 14.44 9.76 -14.02
C TRP A 123 14.97 10.29 -15.35
N ASP A 124 16.27 10.12 -15.62
CA ASP A 124 16.89 10.55 -16.88
C ASP A 124 16.21 9.87 -18.09
N LYS A 125 15.96 8.56 -18.02
CA LYS A 125 15.26 7.83 -19.08
C LYS A 125 13.84 8.33 -19.28
N LEU A 126 13.12 8.64 -18.20
CA LEU A 126 11.77 9.21 -18.29
C LEU A 126 11.78 10.56 -19.00
N GLN A 127 12.74 11.44 -18.68
CA GLN A 127 12.87 12.75 -19.32
C GLN A 127 13.27 12.64 -20.80
N LEU A 128 14.22 11.76 -21.13
CA LEU A 128 14.75 11.62 -22.49
C LEU A 128 13.79 10.91 -23.45
N HIS A 129 13.09 9.88 -22.98
CA HIS A 129 12.26 9.03 -23.82
C HIS A 129 10.75 9.28 -23.65
N GLY A 130 10.36 10.08 -22.66
CA GLY A 130 8.95 10.32 -22.31
C GLY A 130 8.25 9.10 -21.74
N LYS A 131 8.98 8.03 -21.39
CA LYS A 131 8.43 6.77 -20.88
C LYS A 131 9.30 6.18 -19.76
N PRO A 132 8.68 5.58 -18.72
CA PRO A 132 9.40 4.88 -17.66
C PRO A 132 10.09 3.64 -18.21
N GLN A 133 11.40 3.53 -17.99
CA GLN A 133 12.20 2.40 -18.44
C GLN A 133 13.16 1.93 -17.34
N CYS A 134 13.46 0.65 -17.27
CA CYS A 134 14.29 0.10 -16.21
C CYS A 134 15.78 0.37 -16.45
N CYS A 135 16.53 0.48 -15.35
CA CYS A 135 17.97 0.66 -15.37
C CYS A 135 18.68 -0.66 -15.06
N ASN A 136 19.62 -1.04 -15.91
CA ASN A 136 20.44 -2.22 -15.68
C ASN A 136 21.46 -1.96 -14.56
N MET A 137 21.69 -2.97 -13.72
CA MET A 137 22.84 -2.98 -12.83
C MET A 137 24.09 -3.34 -13.64
N ARG A 138 24.77 -2.34 -14.21
CA ARG A 138 26.14 -2.49 -14.72
C ARG A 138 27.10 -1.68 -13.86
#